data_AF-F4WCV6-F1
#
_entry.id   AF-F4WCV6-F1
#
_cell.length_a   1.000
_cell.length_b   1.000
_cell.length_c   1.000
_cell.angle_alpha   90.00
_cell.angle_beta   90.00
_cell.angle_gamma   90.00
#
_symmetry.space_group_name_H-M   'P 1'
#
loop_
_entity.id
_entity.type
_entity.pdbx_description
1 polymer ?
#
loop_
_entity_poly.entity_id
_entity_poly.type
_entity_poly.pdbx_seq_one_letter_code
_entity_poly.pdbx_strand_id
1 'polypeptide(L)'
;MFTVGATAGLAWELPYRNTVLYGKPAEVYHRRSRRELYHKVELMLRTQGKDGKACVLKAICKAAGRRREDVGKGSFLEETLHSIFT
;
A
#
# COMPACT_ATOMS: atom_id res chain seq x y z
N MET A 1 13.90 -21.26 -27.14
CA MET A 1 13.52 -21.44 -25.73
C MET A 1 12.58 -20.31 -25.30
N PHE A 2 11.30 -20.37 -25.69
CA PHE A 2 10.27 -19.43 -25.22
C PHE A 2 9.06 -20.17 -24.61
N THR A 3 9.02 -21.49 -24.76
CA THR A 3 7.92 -22.35 -24.28
C THR A 3 7.91 -22.49 -22.77
N VAL A 4 9.08 -22.58 -22.12
CA VAL A 4 9.22 -22.60 -20.65
C VAL A 4 8.82 -21.26 -20.01
N GLY A 5 9.05 -20.14 -20.70
CA GLY A 5 8.68 -18.81 -20.23
C GLY A 5 7.17 -18.54 -20.30
N ALA A 6 6.51 -19.01 -21.36
CA ALA A 6 5.07 -18.88 -21.53
C ALA A 6 4.29 -19.77 -20.53
N THR A 7 4.76 -20.99 -20.25
CA THR A 7 4.09 -21.88 -19.29
C THR A 7 4.23 -21.41 -17.85
N ALA A 8 5.36 -20.81 -17.45
CA ALA A 8 5.50 -20.22 -16.10
C ALA A 8 4.54 -19.04 -15.87
N GLY A 9 4.28 -18.22 -16.91
CA GLY A 9 3.31 -17.11 -16.85
C GLY A 9 1.85 -17.55 -16.84
N LEU A 10 1.52 -18.67 -17.50
CA LEU A 10 0.17 -19.25 -17.54
C LEU A 10 -0.12 -20.19 -16.35
N ALA A 11 0.90 -20.80 -15.75
CA ALA A 11 0.78 -21.68 -14.58
C ALA A 11 0.69 -20.91 -13.26
N TRP A 12 0.96 -19.60 -13.26
CA TRP A 12 0.63 -18.74 -12.12
C TRP A 12 -0.87 -18.46 -12.13
N GLU A 13 -1.66 -19.50 -11.82
CA GLU A 13 -3.06 -19.33 -11.50
C GLU A 13 -3.15 -18.43 -10.28
N LEU A 14 -3.49 -17.16 -10.51
CA LEU A 14 -3.90 -16.26 -9.45
C LEU A 14 -5.07 -16.93 -8.72
N PRO A 15 -4.95 -17.22 -7.41
CA PRO A 15 -6.00 -17.93 -6.71
C PRO A 15 -7.26 -17.07 -6.76
N TYR A 16 -8.23 -17.52 -7.55
CA TYR A 16 -9.53 -16.87 -7.67
C TYR A 16 -10.29 -17.07 -6.36
N ARG A 17 -10.09 -16.08 -5.48
CA ARG A 17 -10.85 -15.62 -4.32
C ARG A 17 -11.23 -16.62 -3.20
N ASN A 18 -11.20 -17.93 -3.40
CA ASN A 18 -11.86 -18.87 -2.47
C ASN A 18 -11.03 -20.13 -2.09
N THR A 19 -9.83 -20.35 -2.64
CA THR A 19 -9.04 -21.58 -2.37
C THR A 19 -8.12 -21.50 -1.14
N VAL A 20 -7.99 -20.35 -0.50
CA VAL A 20 -7.16 -20.20 0.70
C VAL A 20 -8.00 -20.47 1.95
N LEU A 21 -8.15 -21.75 2.31
CA LEU A 21 -8.90 -22.21 3.50
C LEU A 21 -8.34 -21.65 4.82
N TYR A 22 -7.15 -21.03 4.79
CA TYR A 22 -6.51 -20.35 5.90
C TYR A 22 -5.90 -19.00 5.47
N GLY A 23 -6.55 -18.30 4.54
CA GLY A 23 -6.19 -16.94 4.20
C GLY A 23 -6.65 -16.04 5.34
N LYS A 24 -5.72 -15.42 6.07
CA LYS A 24 -6.15 -14.34 6.98
C LYS A 24 -6.99 -13.35 6.17
N PRO A 25 -8.14 -12.88 6.69
CA PRO A 25 -8.99 -11.98 5.94
C PRO A 25 -8.14 -10.82 5.43
N ALA A 26 -8.38 -10.38 4.18
CA ALA A 26 -7.55 -9.36 3.52
C ALA A 26 -7.31 -8.14 4.43
N GLU A 27 -8.30 -7.79 5.24
CA GLU A 27 -8.24 -6.77 6.27
C GLU A 27 -7.07 -6.94 7.28
N VAL A 28 -6.80 -8.16 7.74
CA VAL A 28 -5.67 -8.46 8.65
C VAL A 28 -4.32 -8.33 7.94
N TYR A 29 -4.25 -8.69 6.66
CA TYR A 29 -3.05 -8.51 5.85
C TYR A 29 -2.76 -7.02 5.59
N HIS A 30 -3.79 -6.26 5.18
CA HIS A 30 -3.71 -4.81 5.00
C HIS A 30 -3.29 -4.10 6.29
N ARG A 31 -3.84 -4.50 7.45
CA ARG A 31 -3.48 -3.91 8.75
C ARG A 31 -2.02 -4.16 9.15
N ARG A 32 -1.50 -5.38 8.95
CA ARG A 32 -0.08 -5.69 9.24
C ARG A 32 0.86 -4.94 8.29
N SER A 33 0.55 -4.95 7.00
CA SER A 33 1.34 -4.27 5.97
C SER A 33 1.44 -2.76 6.21
N ARG A 34 0.33 -2.10 6.58
CA ARG A 34 0.31 -0.66 6.92
C ARG A 34 1.23 -0.31 8.09
N ARG A 35 1.24 -1.14 9.16
CA ARG A 35 2.09 -0.89 10.34
C ARG A 35 3.58 -0.93 9.98
N GLU A 36 3.99 -1.91 9.18
CA GLU A 36 5.39 -2.03 8.75
C GLU A 36 5.78 -0.91 7.78
N LEU A 37 4.88 -0.55 6.86
CA LEU A 37 5.08 0.54 5.92
C LEU A 37 5.31 1.88 6.65
N TYR A 38 4.47 2.23 7.63
CA TYR A 38 4.59 3.50 8.33
C TYR A 38 5.91 3.62 9.08
N HIS A 39 6.38 2.51 9.64
CA HIS A 39 7.68 2.46 10.29
C HIS A 39 8.85 2.70 9.31
N LYS A 40 8.80 2.08 8.12
CA LYS A 40 9.81 2.31 7.07
C LYS A 40 9.80 3.76 6.56
N VAL A 41 8.62 4.34 6.37
CA VAL A 41 8.46 5.74 5.95
C VAL A 41 8.97 6.70 7.03
N GLU A 42 8.66 6.45 8.30
CA GLU A 42 9.21 7.20 9.42
C GLU A 42 10.74 7.17 9.42
N LEU A 43 11.35 5.99 9.23
CA LEU A 43 12.80 5.84 9.18
C LEU A 43 13.41 6.63 8.02
N MET A 44 12.82 6.53 6.82
CA MET A 44 13.24 7.27 5.63
C MET A 44 13.13 8.80 5.82
N LEU A 45 12.08 9.28 6.49
CA LEU A 45 11.91 10.71 6.74
C LEU A 45 12.88 11.20 7.83
N ARG A 46 13.21 10.34 8.79
CA ARG A 46 14.21 10.62 9.82
C ARG A 46 15.63 10.72 9.23
N THR A 47 15.99 9.89 8.24
CA THR A 47 17.29 10.03 7.55
C THR A 47 17.43 11.33 6.77
N GLN A 48 16.32 11.97 6.40
CA GLN A 48 16.30 13.31 5.79
C GLN A 48 16.38 14.45 6.81
N GLY A 49 16.60 14.16 8.10
CA GLY A 49 16.72 15.16 9.17
C GLY A 49 15.39 15.78 9.61
N LYS A 50 14.25 15.21 9.20
CA LYS A 50 12.91 15.65 9.64
C LYS A 50 12.40 14.79 10.79
N ASP A 51 11.43 15.30 11.54
CA ASP A 51 10.66 14.47 12.46
C ASP A 51 9.75 13.53 11.64
N GLY A 52 10.25 12.32 11.39
CA GLY A 52 9.58 11.32 10.57
C GLY A 52 8.21 10.94 11.12
N LYS A 53 8.07 10.84 12.44
CA LYS A 53 6.81 10.46 13.09
C LYS A 53 5.75 11.53 12.88
N ALA A 54 6.09 12.79 13.12
CA ALA A 54 5.19 13.91 12.88
C ALA A 54 4.77 14.00 11.40
N CYS A 55 5.70 13.74 10.48
CA CYS A 55 5.43 13.81 9.05
C CYS A 55 4.50 12.68 8.57
N VAL A 56 4.68 11.45 9.06
CA VAL A 56 3.76 10.33 8.78
C VAL A 56 2.36 10.61 9.32
N LEU A 57 2.25 11.07 10.57
CA LEU A 57 0.95 11.42 11.16
C LEU A 57 0.24 12.52 10.36
N LYS A 58 0.99 13.54 9.92
CA LYS A 58 0.46 14.61 9.07
C LYS A 58 -0.02 14.08 7.71
N ALA A 59 0.71 13.13 7.11
CA ALA A 59 0.33 12.52 5.84
C ALA A 59 -0.95 11.69 5.98
N ILE A 60 -1.09 10.91 7.07
CA ILE A 60 -2.29 10.14 7.38
C ILE A 60 -3.50 11.07 7.52
N CYS A 61 -3.39 12.12 8.33
CA CYS A 61 -4.49 13.07 8.53
C CYS A 61 -4.89 13.77 7.24
N LYS A 62 -3.92 14.15 6.38
CA LYS A 62 -4.21 14.75 5.08
C LYS A 62 -4.88 13.78 4.12
N ALA A 63 -4.45 12.52 4.09
CA ALA A 63 -5.04 11.49 3.23
C ALA A 63 -6.47 11.14 3.66
N ALA A 64 -6.71 11.02 4.97
CA ALA A 64 -8.01 10.71 5.54
C ALA A 64 -9.02 11.88 5.47
N GLY A 65 -8.52 13.12 5.54
CA GLY A 65 -9.35 14.33 5.47
C GLY A 65 -9.76 14.74 4.06
N ARG A 66 -9.27 14.07 3.01
CA ARG A 66 -9.66 14.36 1.63
C ARG A 66 -11.10 13.92 1.37
N ARG A 67 -11.89 14.83 0.80
CA ARG A 67 -13.23 14.51 0.31
C ARG A 67 -13.13 13.66 -0.94
N ARG A 68 -14.08 12.75 -1.15
CA ARG A 68 -14.14 11.89 -2.34
C ARG A 68 -14.18 12.67 -3.67
N GLU A 69 -14.70 13.89 -3.63
CA GLU A 69 -14.75 14.82 -4.77
C GLU A 69 -13.38 15.35 -5.21
N ASP A 70 -12.39 15.28 -4.32
CA ASP A 70 -11.04 15.79 -4.52
C ASP A 70 -10.05 14.67 -4.89
N VAL A 71 -10.51 13.41 -4.88
CA VAL A 71 -9.74 12.23 -5.31
C VAL A 71 -9.61 12.23 -6.83
N GLY A 72 -8.38 12.09 -7.32
CA GLY A 72 -8.03 12.18 -8.75
C GLY A 72 -7.70 13.58 -9.26
N LYS A 73 -7.78 14.62 -8.41
CA LYS A 73 -7.41 16.00 -8.75
C LYS A 73 -6.05 16.41 -8.18
N GLY A 74 -5.47 15.59 -7.29
CA GLY A 74 -4.19 15.87 -6.66
C GLY A 74 -2.98 15.51 -7.50
N SER A 75 -1.80 15.80 -6.94
CA SER A 75 -0.54 15.28 -7.48
C SER A 75 -0.48 13.75 -7.40
N PHE A 76 0.34 13.11 -8.23
CA PHE A 76 0.55 11.66 -8.20
C PHE A 76 0.88 11.14 -6.80
N LEU A 77 1.73 11.87 -6.07
CA LEU A 77 2.07 11.52 -4.68
C LEU A 77 0.85 11.61 -3.78
N GLU A 78 0.01 12.63 -3.89
CA GLU A 78 -1.19 12.72 -3.05
C GLU A 78 -2.20 11.60 -3.32
N GLU A 79 -2.41 11.20 -4.57
CA GLU A 79 -3.29 10.07 -4.92
C GLU A 79 -2.72 8.73 -4.46
N THR A 80 -1.40 8.56 -4.58
CA THR A 80 -0.68 7.40 -4.06
C THR A 80 -0.81 7.32 -2.54
N LEU A 81 -0.63 8.45 -1.84
CA LEU A 81 -0.80 8.53 -0.39
C LEU A 81 -2.26 8.22 -0.01
N HIS A 82 -3.25 8.81 -0.69
CA HIS A 82 -4.66 8.51 -0.44
C HIS A 82 -4.95 7.00 -0.57
N SER A 83 -4.44 6.34 -1.61
CA SER A 83 -4.64 4.90 -1.82
C SER A 83 -3.93 4.02 -0.78
N ILE A 84 -2.80 4.47 -0.24
CA ILE A 84 -2.04 3.75 0.79
C ILE A 84 -2.68 3.88 2.18
N PHE A 85 -3.17 5.08 2.49
CA PHE A 85 -3.60 5.46 3.84
C PHE A 85 -5.11 5.31 4.08
N THR A 86 -5.93 5.28 3.03
CA THR A 86 -7.39 5.09 3.10
C THR A 86 -7.71 3.66 2.69
#